data_AF-A0A812L5E7-F1
#
_entry.id   AF-A0A812L5E7-F1
#
_cell.length_a   1.000
_cell.length_b   1.000
_cell.length_c   1.000
_cell.angle_alpha   90.00
_cell.angle_beta   90.00
_cell.angle_gamma   90.00
#
_symmetry.space_group_name_H-M   'P 1'
#
loop_
_entity.id
_entity.type
_entity.pdbx_description
1 polymer ?
#
loop_
_entity_poly.entity_id
_entity_poly.type
_entity_poly.pdbx_seq_one_letter_code
_entity_poly.pdbx_strand_id
1 'polypeptide(L)'
;IEHMVFRGTPSFPANDLKRFLERCGLSWGADLNAETGMEHTTYSLDIPLKKNSTELLATGLRVLKEFAFDALLRSEDIQKEKGVVEEEWRGRLGVEQRVEDKFWAEVFAGTLHSQRLPIGKMETLRRCPDERLRAFYKRWYRPQQMTILCIGDFGSNTVAKTLIEKAFADVKPSKDSEQQWTPPPLSAHARAAV
;
A
#
# COMPACT_ATOMS: atom_id res chain seq x y z
N ILE A 1 -7.61 -1.70 1.58
CA ILE A 1 -7.35 -0.55 0.66
C ILE A 1 -6.21 -0.90 -0.27
N GLU A 2 -5.11 -1.44 0.26
CA GLU A 2 -3.99 -1.95 -0.53
C GLU A 2 -4.44 -2.82 -1.72
N HIS A 3 -5.23 -3.88 -1.50
CA HIS A 3 -5.78 -4.67 -2.61
C HIS A 3 -6.63 -3.87 -3.61
N MET A 4 -7.32 -2.82 -3.15
CA MET A 4 -8.29 -2.10 -3.97
C MET A 4 -7.65 -1.20 -5.02
N VAL A 5 -6.43 -0.70 -4.80
CA VAL A 5 -5.77 0.16 -5.80
C VAL A 5 -5.46 -0.62 -7.08
N PHE A 6 -5.27 -1.94 -6.95
CA PHE A 6 -5.08 -2.85 -8.07
C PHE A 6 -6.37 -3.22 -8.82
N ARG A 7 -7.54 -2.97 -8.22
CA ARG A 7 -8.84 -3.24 -8.88
C ARG A 7 -9.20 -2.16 -9.90
N GLY A 8 -8.59 -0.99 -9.80
CA GLY A 8 -8.54 -0.05 -10.91
C GLY A 8 -8.36 1.39 -10.49
N THR A 9 -7.77 2.12 -11.43
CA THR A 9 -7.58 3.57 -11.42
C THR A 9 -8.10 4.16 -12.74
N PRO A 10 -8.24 5.49 -12.89
CA PRO A 10 -8.72 6.11 -14.12
C PRO A 10 -7.94 5.71 -15.37
N SER A 11 -6.60 5.62 -15.32
CA SER A 11 -5.82 5.20 -16.48
C SER A 11 -5.76 3.68 -16.65
N PHE A 12 -6.02 2.92 -15.58
CA PHE A 12 -5.90 1.46 -15.58
C PHE A 12 -7.13 0.81 -14.94
N PRO A 13 -8.29 0.84 -15.61
CA PRO A 13 -9.48 0.17 -15.10
C PRO A 13 -9.32 -1.35 -15.14
N ALA A 14 -9.78 -2.05 -14.10
CA ALA A 14 -9.81 -3.51 -14.04
C ALA A 14 -8.43 -4.17 -14.33
N ASN A 15 -8.35 -4.99 -15.36
CA ASN A 15 -7.15 -5.78 -15.68
C ASN A 15 -6.13 -5.02 -16.56
N ASP A 16 -6.35 -3.75 -16.86
CA ASP A 16 -5.49 -2.99 -17.75
C ASP A 16 -4.10 -2.75 -17.17
N LEU A 17 -3.98 -2.61 -15.85
CA LEU A 17 -2.70 -2.52 -15.17
C LEU A 17 -1.85 -3.78 -15.41
N LYS A 18 -2.44 -4.97 -15.24
CA LYS A 18 -1.75 -6.24 -15.49
C LYS A 18 -1.24 -6.34 -16.91
N ARG A 19 -2.11 -6.06 -17.89
CA ARG A 19 -1.74 -6.09 -19.31
C ARG A 19 -0.66 -5.06 -19.62
N PHE A 20 -0.70 -3.90 -18.96
CA PHE A 20 0.33 -2.88 -19.10
C PHE A 20 1.69 -3.36 -18.59
N LEU A 21 1.75 -3.92 -17.37
CA LEU A 21 2.96 -4.49 -16.80
C LEU A 21 3.55 -5.57 -17.72
N GLU A 22 2.72 -6.52 -18.17
CA GLU A 22 3.14 -7.60 -19.08
C GLU A 22 3.73 -7.06 -20.39
N ARG A 23 3.13 -6.03 -20.99
CA ARG A 23 3.68 -5.38 -22.20
C ARG A 23 5.04 -4.72 -21.96
N CYS A 24 5.28 -4.26 -20.73
CA CYS A 24 6.55 -3.67 -20.33
C CYS A 24 7.57 -4.74 -19.88
N GLY A 25 7.22 -6.02 -19.93
CA GLY A 25 8.06 -7.11 -19.43
C GLY A 25 8.16 -7.16 -17.91
N LEU A 26 7.17 -6.58 -17.22
CA LEU A 26 7.04 -6.59 -15.77
C LEU A 26 5.96 -7.59 -15.36
N SER A 27 6.11 -8.13 -14.16
CA SER A 27 5.24 -9.16 -13.61
C SER A 27 4.61 -8.69 -12.30
N TRP A 28 3.35 -9.09 -12.11
CA TRP A 28 2.64 -8.84 -10.87
C TRP A 28 3.21 -9.76 -9.77
N GLY A 29 3.47 -9.22 -8.59
CA GLY A 29 4.03 -9.92 -7.43
C GLY A 29 5.55 -9.82 -7.39
N ALA A 30 6.25 -10.09 -8.50
CA ALA A 30 7.70 -9.97 -8.53
C ALA A 30 8.17 -8.53 -8.73
N ASP A 31 7.59 -7.80 -9.70
CA ASP A 31 8.01 -6.43 -10.02
C ASP A 31 7.06 -5.37 -9.45
N LEU A 32 5.74 -5.62 -9.46
CA LEU A 32 4.76 -4.77 -8.78
C LEU A 32 4.19 -5.49 -7.57
N ASN A 33 4.39 -4.93 -6.38
CA ASN A 33 3.89 -5.50 -5.14
C ASN A 33 3.38 -4.43 -4.18
N ALA A 34 2.65 -4.85 -3.16
CA ALA A 34 2.27 -4.01 -2.06
C ALA A 34 2.23 -4.81 -0.76
N GLU A 35 2.43 -4.11 0.34
CA GLU A 35 2.24 -4.67 1.67
C GLU A 35 1.60 -3.65 2.61
N THR A 36 0.87 -4.17 3.60
CA THR A 36 0.35 -3.38 4.70
C THR A 36 0.99 -3.87 6.00
N GLY A 37 1.86 -3.03 6.55
CA GLY A 37 2.41 -3.21 7.89
C GLY A 37 1.50 -2.63 8.96
N MET A 38 2.00 -2.59 10.20
CA MET A 38 1.28 -2.01 11.34
C MET A 38 1.08 -0.50 11.20
N GLU A 39 2.05 0.19 10.58
CA GLU A 39 2.18 1.65 10.62
C GLU A 39 2.24 2.27 9.22
N HIS A 40 2.40 1.46 8.17
CA HIS A 40 2.56 1.92 6.81
C HIS A 40 1.90 0.97 5.81
N THR A 41 1.64 1.50 4.61
CA THR A 41 1.34 0.70 3.43
C THR A 41 2.37 1.07 2.38
N THR A 42 3.08 0.08 1.85
CA THR A 42 4.10 0.28 0.83
C THR A 42 3.59 -0.27 -0.49
N TYR A 43 3.77 0.50 -1.56
CA TYR A 43 3.58 0.03 -2.94
C TYR A 43 4.95 0.11 -3.62
N SER A 44 5.47 -1.02 -4.09
CA SER A 44 6.78 -1.11 -4.74
C SER A 44 6.62 -1.50 -6.20
N LEU A 45 7.37 -0.82 -7.07
CA LEU A 45 7.42 -1.11 -8.49
C LEU A 45 8.88 -1.12 -8.95
N ASP A 46 9.38 -2.30 -9.24
CA ASP A 46 10.72 -2.52 -9.76
C ASP A 46 10.72 -2.41 -11.28
N ILE A 47 11.62 -1.59 -11.82
CA ILE A 47 11.70 -1.28 -13.24
C ILE A 47 13.14 -1.50 -13.71
N PRO A 48 13.39 -2.36 -14.71
CA PRO A 48 14.74 -2.57 -15.24
C PRO A 48 15.20 -1.35 -16.04
N LEU A 49 16.33 -0.77 -15.65
CA LEU A 49 16.90 0.40 -16.30
C LEU A 49 17.66 0.01 -17.60
N LYS A 50 17.07 0.32 -18.76
CA LYS A 50 17.62 0.30 -20.13
C LYS A 50 17.64 1.71 -20.79
N LYS A 51 18.15 1.85 -22.02
CA LYS A 51 18.22 3.13 -22.75
C LYS A 51 16.88 3.89 -22.89
N ASN A 52 15.72 3.21 -22.86
CA ASN A 52 14.39 3.82 -22.97
C ASN A 52 13.63 3.92 -21.63
N SER A 53 14.32 3.85 -20.49
CA SER A 53 13.67 3.74 -19.16
C SER A 53 12.90 4.96 -18.70
N THR A 54 13.16 6.13 -19.29
CA THR A 54 12.51 7.37 -18.87
C THR A 54 10.99 7.29 -19.01
N GLU A 55 10.48 6.71 -20.09
CA GLU A 55 9.04 6.55 -20.31
C GLU A 55 8.42 5.51 -19.37
N LEU A 56 9.13 4.41 -19.14
CA LEU A 56 8.67 3.36 -18.23
C LEU A 56 8.64 3.86 -16.78
N LEU A 57 9.67 4.60 -16.35
CA LEU A 57 9.72 5.26 -15.06
C LEU A 57 8.61 6.31 -14.91
N ALA A 58 8.39 7.15 -15.94
CA ALA A 58 7.29 8.12 -15.93
C ALA A 58 5.93 7.42 -15.79
N THR A 59 5.75 6.27 -16.44
CA THR A 59 4.52 5.51 -16.32
C THR A 59 4.39 4.82 -14.97
N GLY A 60 5.47 4.28 -14.40
CA GLY A 60 5.48 3.75 -13.05
C GLY A 60 5.11 4.80 -12.00
N LEU A 61 5.65 6.02 -12.13
CA LEU A 61 5.27 7.15 -11.28
C LEU A 61 3.79 7.51 -11.44
N ARG A 62 3.22 7.44 -12.65
CA ARG A 62 1.78 7.62 -12.88
C ARG A 62 0.95 6.53 -12.18
N VAL A 63 1.36 5.27 -12.26
CA VAL A 63 0.69 4.15 -11.55
C VAL A 63 0.68 4.42 -10.05
N LEU A 64 1.84 4.74 -9.46
CA LEU A 64 1.95 5.02 -8.03
C LEU A 64 1.15 6.27 -7.62
N LYS A 65 1.13 7.31 -8.44
CA LYS A 65 0.31 8.51 -8.21
C LYS A 65 -1.18 8.16 -8.19
N GLU A 66 -1.65 7.36 -9.15
CA GLU A 66 -3.06 6.97 -9.21
C GLU A 66 -3.44 6.03 -8.06
N PHE A 67 -2.53 5.16 -7.61
CA PHE A 67 -2.72 4.39 -6.37
C PHE A 67 -2.88 5.31 -5.16
N ALA A 68 -2.06 6.37 -5.10
CA ALA A 68 -2.07 7.33 -4.02
C ALA A 68 -3.32 8.23 -4.01
N PHE A 69 -3.85 8.65 -5.16
CA PHE A 69 -4.86 9.72 -5.19
C PHE A 69 -6.15 9.40 -5.95
N ASP A 70 -6.15 8.39 -6.81
CA ASP A 70 -7.21 8.18 -7.80
C ASP A 70 -7.77 6.74 -7.81
N ALA A 71 -7.59 5.96 -6.74
CA ALA A 71 -8.18 4.62 -6.68
C ALA A 71 -9.72 4.67 -6.81
N LEU A 72 -10.30 3.87 -7.72
CA LEU A 72 -11.71 3.99 -8.07
C LEU A 72 -12.65 3.49 -6.96
N LEU A 73 -12.22 2.51 -6.16
CA LEU A 73 -12.95 1.96 -5.01
C LEU A 73 -14.44 1.65 -5.31
N ARG A 74 -14.71 1.02 -6.46
CA ARG A 74 -16.06 0.67 -6.91
C ARG A 74 -16.65 -0.37 -5.97
N SER A 75 -17.93 -0.20 -5.62
CA SER A 75 -18.61 -1.11 -4.70
C SER A 75 -18.62 -2.57 -5.18
N GLU A 76 -18.76 -2.80 -6.49
CA GLU A 76 -18.66 -4.14 -7.09
C GLU A 76 -17.29 -4.81 -6.87
N ASP A 77 -16.21 -4.04 -6.95
CA ASP A 77 -14.86 -4.55 -6.75
C ASP A 77 -14.58 -4.77 -5.26
N ILE A 78 -15.10 -3.90 -4.39
CA ILE A 78 -15.00 -4.06 -2.93
C ILE A 78 -15.68 -5.37 -2.50
N GLN A 79 -16.88 -5.67 -3.00
CA GLN A 79 -17.56 -6.92 -2.63
C GLN A 79 -16.80 -8.16 -3.11
N LYS A 80 -16.21 -8.12 -4.32
CA LYS A 80 -15.36 -9.21 -4.81
C LYS A 80 -14.10 -9.37 -3.95
N GLU A 81 -13.47 -8.26 -3.57
CA GLU A 81 -12.21 -8.30 -2.82
C GLU A 81 -12.34 -8.85 -1.41
N LYS A 82 -13.51 -8.65 -0.77
CA LYS A 82 -13.79 -9.27 0.54
C LYS A 82 -13.59 -10.78 0.52
N GLY A 83 -13.99 -11.46 -0.56
CA GLY A 83 -13.79 -12.90 -0.72
C GLY A 83 -12.31 -13.28 -0.87
N VAL A 84 -11.54 -12.50 -1.64
CA VAL A 84 -10.10 -12.74 -1.83
C VAL A 84 -9.34 -12.61 -0.51
N VAL A 85 -9.58 -11.52 0.23
CA VAL A 85 -8.93 -11.30 1.53
C VAL A 85 -9.34 -12.36 2.55
N GLU A 86 -10.60 -12.83 2.51
CA GLU A 86 -11.05 -13.90 3.39
C GLU A 86 -10.36 -15.24 3.10
N GLU A 87 -10.12 -15.58 1.83
CA GLU A 87 -9.38 -16.79 1.46
C GLU A 87 -7.88 -16.67 1.76
N GLU A 88 -7.27 -15.49 1.63
CA GLU A 88 -5.90 -15.27 2.10
C GLU A 88 -5.79 -15.49 3.61
N TRP A 89 -6.70 -14.89 4.39
CA TRP A 89 -6.76 -15.11 5.83
C TRP A 89 -6.90 -16.60 6.17
N ARG A 90 -7.78 -17.33 5.46
CA ARG A 90 -7.97 -18.77 5.66
C ARG A 90 -6.71 -19.57 5.34
N GLY A 91 -6.03 -19.22 4.25
CA GLY A 91 -4.79 -19.88 3.81
C GLY A 91 -3.65 -19.77 4.82
N ARG A 92 -3.65 -18.71 5.64
CA ARG A 92 -2.64 -18.46 6.67
C ARG A 92 -2.83 -19.23 7.98
N LEU A 93 -3.96 -19.91 8.23
CA LEU A 93 -4.31 -20.49 9.56
C LEU A 93 -3.46 -21.70 10.03
N GLY A 94 -2.21 -21.83 9.56
CA GLY A 94 -1.24 -22.84 9.93
C GLY A 94 -0.60 -22.66 11.31
N VAL A 95 0.39 -23.51 11.62
CA VAL A 95 1.15 -23.46 12.88
C VAL A 95 1.90 -22.14 13.02
N GLU A 96 2.54 -21.68 11.94
CA GLU A 96 3.32 -20.45 11.87
C GLU A 96 2.49 -19.24 12.33
N GLN A 97 1.32 -19.03 11.73
CA GLN A 97 0.43 -17.93 12.12
C GLN A 97 -0.02 -18.01 13.58
N ARG A 98 -0.28 -19.20 14.12
CA ARG A 98 -0.63 -19.33 15.55
C ARG A 98 0.51 -18.96 16.49
N VAL A 99 1.76 -19.17 16.05
CA VAL A 99 2.95 -18.75 16.79
C VAL A 99 3.10 -17.23 16.67
N GLU A 100 3.00 -16.68 15.47
CA GLU A 100 3.06 -15.23 15.23
C GLU A 100 2.00 -14.45 16.02
N ASP A 101 0.74 -14.93 16.03
CA ASP A 101 -0.35 -14.28 16.75
C ASP A 101 -0.04 -14.15 18.25
N LYS A 102 0.52 -15.20 18.85
CA LYS A 102 0.93 -15.19 20.27
C LYS A 102 2.15 -14.30 20.50
N PHE A 103 3.12 -14.37 19.60
CA PHE A 103 4.32 -13.56 19.66
C PHE A 103 3.98 -12.07 19.63
N TRP A 104 3.18 -11.63 18.65
CA TRP A 104 2.80 -10.22 18.52
C TRP A 104 1.88 -9.75 19.64
N ALA A 105 0.99 -10.61 20.15
CA ALA A 105 0.17 -10.28 21.31
C ALA A 105 1.02 -9.95 22.54
N GLU A 106 2.12 -10.69 22.77
CA GLU A 106 3.02 -10.49 23.90
C GLU A 106 3.95 -9.29 23.67
N VAL A 107 4.62 -9.22 22.52
CA VAL A 107 5.56 -8.13 22.18
C VAL A 107 4.86 -6.77 22.29
N PHE A 108 3.63 -6.67 21.79
CA PHE A 108 2.86 -5.43 21.78
C PHE A 108 1.87 -5.31 22.93
N ALA A 109 1.98 -6.14 23.98
CA ALA A 109 1.09 -6.12 25.13
C ALA A 109 0.96 -4.70 25.71
N GLY A 110 -0.28 -4.27 25.95
CA GLY A 110 -0.61 -2.93 26.45
C GLY A 110 -0.63 -1.81 25.39
N THR A 111 -0.38 -2.12 24.12
CA THR A 111 -0.45 -1.15 23.01
C THR A 111 -1.59 -1.47 22.04
N LEU A 112 -1.97 -0.52 21.18
CA LEU A 112 -2.96 -0.74 20.13
C LEU A 112 -2.52 -1.79 19.10
N HIS A 113 -1.22 -1.96 18.88
CA HIS A 113 -0.67 -2.92 17.92
C HIS A 113 -1.08 -4.36 18.26
N SER A 114 -1.19 -4.72 19.54
CA SER A 114 -1.68 -6.05 19.96
C SER A 114 -3.12 -6.37 19.50
N GLN A 115 -3.91 -5.35 19.11
CA GLN A 115 -5.32 -5.48 18.74
C GLN A 115 -5.60 -5.07 17.28
N ARG A 116 -4.56 -4.72 16.52
CA ARG A 116 -4.65 -4.06 15.22
C ARG A 116 -3.67 -4.66 14.21
N LEU A 117 -3.51 -5.98 14.24
CA LEU A 117 -2.78 -6.69 13.19
C LEU A 117 -3.37 -6.36 11.80
N PRO A 118 -2.56 -6.30 10.73
CA PRO A 118 -2.97 -5.71 9.45
C PRO A 118 -4.13 -6.45 8.79
N ILE A 119 -4.19 -7.79 8.93
CA ILE A 119 -5.28 -8.62 8.41
C ILE A 119 -6.64 -8.29 9.04
N GLY A 120 -6.63 -7.63 10.21
CA GLY A 120 -7.82 -7.14 10.90
C GLY A 120 -8.73 -8.26 11.42
N LYS A 121 -10.03 -7.97 11.46
CA LYS A 121 -11.06 -8.91 11.94
C LYS A 121 -11.99 -9.28 10.79
N MET A 122 -12.27 -10.57 10.63
CA MET A 122 -13.20 -11.07 9.60
C MET A 122 -14.61 -10.50 9.74
N GLU A 123 -15.06 -10.26 10.97
CA GLU A 123 -16.33 -9.57 11.20
C GLU A 123 -16.35 -8.17 10.58
N THR A 124 -15.27 -7.40 10.79
CA THR A 124 -15.11 -6.07 10.17
C THR A 124 -15.08 -6.20 8.66
N LEU A 125 -14.27 -7.10 8.11
CA LEU A 125 -14.17 -7.31 6.65
C LEU A 125 -15.54 -7.55 6.02
N ARG A 126 -16.34 -8.45 6.61
CA ARG A 126 -17.67 -8.83 6.11
C ARG A 126 -18.69 -7.70 6.24
N ARG A 127 -18.68 -6.96 7.35
CA ARG A 127 -19.71 -5.96 7.70
C ARG A 127 -19.36 -4.52 7.32
N CYS A 128 -18.11 -4.23 6.95
CA CYS A 128 -17.67 -2.87 6.68
C CYS A 128 -18.44 -2.28 5.48
N PRO A 129 -19.11 -1.12 5.65
CA PRO A 129 -19.69 -0.38 4.53
C PRO A 129 -18.60 0.15 3.61
N ASP A 130 -18.89 0.17 2.32
CA ASP A 130 -17.95 0.60 1.28
C ASP A 130 -17.55 2.08 1.44
N GLU A 131 -18.47 2.91 1.94
CA GLU A 131 -18.23 4.32 2.26
C GLU A 131 -17.12 4.47 3.30
N ARG A 132 -17.01 3.53 4.23
CA ARG A 132 -15.98 3.58 5.27
C ARG A 132 -14.60 3.32 4.69
N LEU A 133 -14.49 2.45 3.69
CA LEU A 133 -13.24 2.26 2.94
C LEU A 133 -12.85 3.53 2.19
N ARG A 134 -13.80 4.15 1.48
CA ARG A 134 -13.59 5.42 0.77
C ARG A 134 -13.18 6.55 1.72
N ALA A 135 -13.82 6.62 2.89
CA ALA A 135 -13.47 7.58 3.93
C ALA A 135 -12.06 7.33 4.48
N PHE A 136 -11.68 6.07 4.71
CA PHE A 136 -10.32 5.72 5.14
C PHE A 136 -9.28 6.14 4.10
N TYR A 137 -9.51 5.82 2.82
CA TYR A 137 -8.62 6.21 1.72
C TYR A 137 -8.43 7.74 1.70
N LYS A 138 -9.53 8.52 1.65
CA LYS A 138 -9.46 9.99 1.67
C LYS A 138 -8.80 10.57 2.93
N ARG A 139 -8.92 9.87 4.06
CA ARG A 139 -8.36 10.31 5.35
C ARG A 139 -6.84 10.15 5.41
N TRP A 140 -6.29 9.06 4.90
CA TRP A 140 -4.88 8.70 5.08
C TRP A 140 -4.04 8.83 3.81
N TYR A 141 -4.65 8.72 2.64
CA TYR A 141 -3.93 8.80 1.37
C TYR A 141 -3.75 10.26 0.95
N ARG A 142 -2.82 10.94 1.64
CA ARG A 142 -2.58 12.37 1.49
C ARG A 142 -1.10 12.65 1.27
N PRO A 143 -0.75 13.69 0.49
CA PRO A 143 0.64 13.96 0.14
C PRO A 143 1.54 14.17 1.37
N GLN A 144 1.01 14.79 2.43
CA GLN A 144 1.75 15.06 3.66
C GLN A 144 2.09 13.80 4.49
N GLN A 145 1.49 12.65 4.15
CA GLN A 145 1.70 11.36 4.83
C GLN A 145 2.35 10.32 3.91
N MET A 146 2.94 10.77 2.80
CA MET A 146 3.52 9.92 1.78
C MET A 146 4.98 10.28 1.55
N THR A 147 5.78 9.25 1.33
CA THR A 147 7.18 9.38 0.92
C THR A 147 7.38 8.55 -0.33
N ILE A 148 8.00 9.14 -1.36
CA ILE A 148 8.41 8.41 -2.56
C ILE A 148 9.88 8.07 -2.41
N LEU A 149 10.19 6.78 -2.48
CA LEU A 149 11.54 6.25 -2.47
C LEU A 149 11.88 5.82 -3.90
N CYS A 150 12.94 6.40 -4.47
CA CYS A 150 13.43 6.03 -5.79
C CYS A 150 14.90 5.64 -5.64
N ILE A 151 15.16 4.33 -5.69
CA ILE A 151 16.47 3.73 -5.43
C ILE A 151 16.88 2.94 -6.66
N GLY A 152 18.08 3.18 -7.17
CA GLY A 152 18.56 2.52 -8.38
C GLY A 152 19.79 3.20 -8.97
N ASP A 153 20.30 2.62 -10.06
CA ASP A 153 21.44 3.15 -10.80
C ASP A 153 21.01 4.31 -11.71
N PHE A 154 20.71 5.44 -11.09
CA PHE A 154 20.33 6.66 -11.79
C PHE A 154 21.55 7.55 -12.09
N GLY A 155 22.77 7.18 -11.71
CA GLY A 155 23.96 8.03 -11.83
C GLY A 155 23.87 9.33 -11.00
N SER A 156 24.53 10.41 -11.45
CA SER A 156 24.49 11.74 -10.81
C SER A 156 23.16 12.51 -11.02
N ASN A 157 22.11 11.82 -11.46
CA ASN A 157 21.18 12.39 -12.42
C ASN A 157 19.92 12.98 -11.78
N THR A 158 19.67 14.24 -12.11
CA THR A 158 18.46 15.00 -11.86
C THR A 158 17.22 14.38 -12.50
N VAL A 159 17.34 13.47 -13.48
CA VAL A 159 16.21 12.94 -14.26
C VAL A 159 15.14 12.28 -13.38
N ALA A 160 15.51 11.38 -12.45
CA ALA A 160 14.52 10.71 -11.59
C ALA A 160 13.79 11.74 -10.71
N LYS A 161 14.54 12.68 -10.12
CA LYS A 161 13.99 13.80 -9.35
C LYS A 161 13.03 14.66 -10.21
N THR A 162 13.45 15.07 -11.40
CA THR A 162 12.63 15.87 -12.33
C THR A 162 11.36 15.13 -12.74
N LEU A 163 11.43 13.82 -12.96
CA LEU A 163 10.26 13.00 -13.28
C LEU A 163 9.29 12.93 -12.10
N ILE A 164 9.80 12.74 -10.88
CA ILE A 164 8.98 12.76 -9.66
C ILE A 164 8.33 14.14 -9.48
N GLU A 165 9.12 15.21 -9.53
CA GLU A 165 8.61 16.58 -9.41
C GLU A 165 7.54 16.87 -10.46
N LYS A 166 7.76 16.47 -11.72
CA LYS A 166 6.78 16.63 -12.80
C LYS A 166 5.52 15.79 -12.59
N ALA A 167 5.66 14.53 -12.16
CA ALA A 167 4.53 13.63 -11.98
C ALA A 167 3.59 14.09 -10.86
N PHE A 168 4.15 14.67 -9.79
CA PHE A 168 3.41 15.07 -8.59
C PHE A 168 3.20 16.60 -8.47
N ALA A 169 3.58 17.39 -9.47
CA ALA A 169 3.49 18.87 -9.43
C ALA A 169 2.08 19.43 -9.20
N ASP A 170 1.06 18.72 -9.67
CA ASP A 170 -0.36 19.07 -9.57
C ASP A 170 -1.03 18.56 -8.29
N VAL A 171 -0.32 17.79 -7.47
CA VAL A 171 -0.85 17.21 -6.24
C VAL A 171 -0.94 18.29 -5.16
N LYS A 172 -2.18 18.59 -4.74
CA LYS A 172 -2.45 19.64 -3.75
C LYS A 172 -2.36 19.08 -2.33
N PRO A 173 -1.73 19.81 -1.39
CA PRO A 173 -1.77 19.47 0.03
C PRO A 173 -3.22 19.34 0.51
N SER A 174 -3.51 18.31 1.31
CA SER A 174 -4.79 18.22 2.02
C SER A 174 -4.93 19.38 3.02
N LYS A 175 -6.13 19.97 3.10
CA LYS A 175 -6.46 21.03 4.08
C LYS A 175 -6.69 20.49 5.49
N ASP A 176 -6.90 19.18 5.60
CA ASP A 176 -7.16 18.54 6.88
C ASP A 176 -5.85 18.44 7.67
N SER A 177 -5.67 19.35 8.61
CA SER A 177 -4.63 19.27 9.62
C SER A 177 -5.08 18.30 10.71
N GLU A 178 -4.51 17.08 10.78
CA GLU A 178 -4.61 16.34 12.04
C GLU A 178 -3.49 15.33 12.27
N GLN A 179 -3.12 15.33 13.56
CA GLN A 179 -2.13 14.56 14.32
C GLN A 179 -0.96 13.95 13.56
N GLN A 180 0.21 14.54 13.81
CA GLN A 180 1.50 13.90 13.70
C GLN A 180 1.43 12.57 14.46
N TRP A 181 1.45 11.46 13.72
CA TRP A 181 1.45 10.13 14.32
C TRP A 181 2.76 9.95 15.09
N THR A 182 2.66 9.61 16.37
CA THR A 182 3.81 9.24 17.21
C THR A 182 3.78 7.74 17.43
N PRO A 183 4.86 7.00 17.13
CA PRO A 183 4.90 5.58 17.40
C PRO A 183 4.62 5.31 18.89
N PRO A 184 3.74 4.36 19.23
CA PRO A 184 3.51 4.00 20.61
C PRO A 184 4.79 3.40 21.21
N PRO A 185 5.08 3.65 22.49
CA PRO A 185 6.26 3.09 23.14
C PRO A 185 6.17 1.55 23.18
N LEU A 186 7.32 0.88 22.98
CA LEU A 186 7.43 -0.56 23.14
C LEU A 186 7.05 -1.00 24.57
N SER A 187 6.46 -2.19 24.68
CA SER A 187 6.16 -2.82 25.98
C SER A 187 7.46 -3.01 26.80
N ALA A 188 7.32 -3.17 28.11
CA ALA A 188 8.47 -3.45 28.98
C ALA A 188 9.18 -4.76 28.58
N HIS A 189 8.42 -5.78 28.13
CA HIS A 189 8.97 -7.05 27.66
C HIS A 189 9.73 -6.89 26.33
N ALA A 190 9.20 -6.11 25.38
CA ALA A 190 9.88 -5.83 24.12
C ALA A 190 11.18 -5.03 24.31
N ARG A 191 11.21 -4.11 25.29
CA ARG A 191 12.43 -3.37 25.65
C ARG A 191 13.51 -4.23 26.32
N ALA A 192 13.14 -5.34 26.95
CA ALA A 192 14.08 -6.25 27.60
C ALA A 192 14.71 -7.28 26.64
N ALA A 193 14.18 -7.40 25.42
CA ALA A 193 14.61 -8.37 24.40
C ALA A 193 15.56 -7.78 23.34
N VAL A 194 15.89 -6.49 23.42
CA VAL A 194 16.83 -5.74 22.55
C VAL A 194 18.02 -5.30 23.39
#